data_AF-A0AAD4BHD1-F1
#
_entry.id   AF-A0AAD4BHD1-F1
#
_cell.length_a   1.000
_cell.length_b   1.000
_cell.length_c   1.000
_cell.angle_alpha   90.00
_cell.angle_beta   90.00
_cell.angle_gamma   90.00
#
_symmetry.space_group_name_H-M   'P 1'
#
loop_
_entity.id
_entity.type
_entity.pdbx_description
1 polymer ?
#
loop_
_entity_poly.entity_id
_entity_poly.type
_entity_poly.pdbx_seq_one_letter_code
_entity_poly.pdbx_strand_id
1 'polypeptide(L)'
;MAPNLVPGSFQIVSLIEGNPPTSVNLTKPAGQSVYLKGPVTNWKVKKESDNTWHLTLGGYPYTGVVKDKVTATINDDKNVKWIATYREFQDGYTIQPADKPSSGWTVHSDSEDGSPQVEIKTIIEFKSLPPKYLTSQLFRFVPVLE
;
A
#
# COMPACT_ATOMS: atom_id res chain seq x y z
N MET A 1 2.70 15.07 -16.77
CA MET A 1 2.95 15.45 -15.36
C MET A 1 2.41 14.33 -14.51
N ALA A 2 3.27 13.67 -13.72
CA ALA A 2 2.80 12.67 -12.76
C ALA A 2 1.73 13.31 -11.85
N PRO A 3 0.59 12.65 -11.58
CA PRO A 3 -0.31 13.12 -10.54
C PRO A 3 0.46 13.08 -9.22
N ASN A 4 0.78 14.27 -8.70
CA ASN A 4 1.28 14.40 -7.35
C ASN A 4 0.22 13.78 -6.43
N LEU A 5 0.60 12.76 -5.66
CA LEU A 5 -0.27 12.26 -4.60
C LEU A 5 -0.60 13.44 -3.69
N VAL A 6 -1.88 13.65 -3.41
CA VAL A 6 -2.36 14.70 -2.51
C VAL A 6 -2.87 14.07 -1.22
N PRO A 7 -2.78 14.76 -0.07
CA PRO A 7 -3.44 14.31 1.15
C PRO A 7 -4.95 14.15 0.93
N GLY A 8 -5.57 13.15 1.55
CA GLY A 8 -7.00 12.89 1.39
C GLY A 8 -7.44 11.49 1.81
N SER A 9 -8.69 11.17 1.52
CA SER A 9 -9.30 9.85 1.71
C SER A 9 -9.26 9.07 0.39
N PHE A 10 -8.81 7.82 0.43
CA PHE A 10 -8.60 6.98 -0.75
C PHE A 10 -8.99 5.53 -0.50
N GLN A 11 -9.30 4.80 -1.58
CA GLN A 11 -9.07 3.36 -1.66
C GLN A 11 -7.70 3.13 -2.31
N ILE A 12 -6.84 2.32 -1.68
CA ILE A 12 -5.57 1.91 -2.29
C ILE A 12 -5.79 0.54 -2.91
N VAL A 13 -5.76 0.49 -4.24
CA VAL A 13 -6.15 -0.65 -5.05
C VAL A 13 -4.92 -1.30 -5.68
N SER A 14 -4.77 -2.62 -5.55
CA SER A 14 -3.68 -3.34 -6.24
C SER A 14 -3.98 -3.45 -7.73
N LEU A 15 -2.97 -3.30 -8.59
CA LEU A 15 -3.14 -3.42 -10.05
C LEU A 15 -3.17 -4.88 -10.55
N ILE A 16 -3.15 -5.88 -9.67
CA ILE A 16 -3.38 -7.27 -10.09
C ILE A 16 -4.80 -7.44 -10.66
N GLU A 17 -5.07 -8.61 -11.24
CA GLU A 17 -6.36 -8.91 -11.88
C GLU A 17 -7.55 -8.62 -10.95
N GLY A 18 -8.55 -7.93 -11.50
CA GLY A 18 -9.76 -7.52 -10.77
C GLY A 18 -9.61 -6.24 -9.96
N ASN A 19 -8.44 -5.61 -9.93
CA ASN A 19 -8.16 -4.38 -9.17
C ASN A 19 -8.70 -4.41 -7.72
N PRO A 20 -8.33 -5.41 -6.90
CA PRO A 20 -8.84 -5.55 -5.55
C PRO A 20 -8.28 -4.46 -4.60
N PRO A 21 -9.10 -3.88 -3.72
CA PRO A 21 -8.64 -2.93 -2.71
C PRO A 21 -7.85 -3.61 -1.60
N THR A 22 -6.85 -2.90 -1.08
CA THR A 22 -6.18 -3.25 0.18
C THR A 22 -7.07 -2.90 1.37
N SER A 23 -6.99 -3.72 2.42
CA SER A 23 -8.04 -3.78 3.43
C SER A 23 -7.60 -4.46 4.73
N VAL A 24 -8.46 -4.34 5.75
CA VAL A 24 -8.39 -5.09 7.02
C VAL A 24 -9.78 -5.63 7.37
N ASN A 25 -9.85 -6.58 8.32
CA ASN A 25 -11.11 -7.07 8.85
C ASN A 25 -11.73 -6.07 9.83
N LEU A 26 -13.05 -6.16 10.03
CA LEU A 26 -13.80 -5.46 11.09
C LEU A 26 -13.55 -6.10 12.47
N THR A 27 -12.29 -6.29 12.85
CA THR A 27 -11.90 -6.85 14.15
C THR A 27 -11.17 -5.81 14.98
N LYS A 28 -11.10 -6.02 16.31
CA LYS A 28 -10.45 -5.10 17.27
C LYS A 28 -9.06 -5.53 17.79
N PRO A 29 -8.23 -6.35 17.12
CA PRO A 29 -6.88 -6.58 17.63
C PRO A 29 -6.06 -5.29 17.50
N ALA A 30 -5.01 -5.15 18.32
CA ALA A 30 -4.12 -4.00 18.31
C ALA A 30 -3.37 -3.81 16.97
N GLY A 31 -3.31 -4.85 16.13
CA GLY A 31 -2.88 -4.73 14.75
C GLY A 31 -3.42 -5.86 13.89
N GLN A 32 -3.52 -5.59 12.59
CA GLN A 32 -3.96 -6.53 11.57
C GLN A 32 -3.05 -6.44 10.36
N SER A 33 -2.68 -7.59 9.80
CA SER A 33 -2.09 -7.62 8.47
C SER A 33 -3.04 -6.97 7.48
N VAL A 34 -2.50 -6.16 6.59
CA VAL A 34 -3.23 -5.64 5.43
C VAL A 34 -3.31 -6.73 4.39
N TYR A 35 -4.49 -6.93 3.83
CA TYR A 35 -4.76 -7.95 2.82
C TYR A 35 -5.76 -7.42 1.79
N LEU A 36 -6.05 -8.18 0.75
CA LEU A 36 -6.98 -7.77 -0.29
C LEU A 36 -8.41 -8.28 -0.07
N LYS A 37 -9.40 -7.54 -0.59
CA LYS A 37 -10.84 -7.94 -0.63
C LYS A 37 -11.53 -8.04 0.74
N GLY A 38 -10.98 -7.40 1.76
CA GLY A 38 -11.59 -7.25 3.07
C GLY A 38 -12.63 -6.12 3.13
N PRO A 39 -13.40 -6.06 4.22
CA PRO A 39 -14.54 -5.14 4.37
C PRO A 39 -14.14 -3.68 4.61
N VAL A 40 -12.96 -3.40 5.16
CA VAL A 40 -12.52 -2.04 5.49
C VAL A 40 -11.43 -1.61 4.52
N THR A 41 -11.76 -0.68 3.62
CA THR A 41 -10.88 -0.27 2.50
C THR A 41 -10.55 1.23 2.48
N ASN A 42 -11.08 2.01 3.42
CA ASN A 42 -10.88 3.46 3.43
C ASN A 42 -9.53 3.82 4.09
N TRP A 43 -8.65 4.42 3.29
CA TRP A 43 -7.36 4.93 3.71
C TRP A 43 -7.42 6.44 3.87
N LYS A 44 -6.83 6.96 4.95
CA LYS A 44 -6.46 8.37 5.05
C LYS A 44 -4.96 8.49 4.80
N VAL A 45 -4.61 9.34 3.85
CA VAL A 45 -3.24 9.61 3.43
C VAL A 45 -2.90 11.03 3.84
N LYS A 46 -1.91 11.20 4.71
CA LYS A 46 -1.43 12.51 5.17
C LYS A 46 0.04 12.69 4.75
N LYS A 47 0.37 13.90 4.30
CA LYS A 47 1.77 14.24 4.01
C LYS A 47 2.51 14.56 5.31
N GLU A 48 3.66 13.94 5.53
CA GLU A 48 4.54 14.28 6.66
C GLU A 48 5.70 15.20 6.25
N SER A 49 6.33 14.91 5.11
CA SER A 49 7.41 15.72 4.53
C SER A 49 7.38 15.62 3.00
N ASP A 50 8.34 16.25 2.31
CA ASP A 50 8.35 16.44 0.85
C ASP A 50 7.87 15.24 0.02
N ASN A 51 8.31 14.01 0.39
CA ASN A 51 7.92 12.78 -0.29
C ASN A 51 7.55 11.63 0.67
N THR A 52 7.22 11.93 1.94
CA THR A 52 6.84 10.90 2.91
C THR A 52 5.39 11.06 3.36
N TRP A 53 4.75 9.91 3.54
CA TRP A 53 3.33 9.78 3.77
C TRP A 53 3.07 8.96 5.02
N HIS A 54 2.12 9.46 5.80
CA HIS A 54 1.48 8.72 6.87
C HIS A 54 0.20 8.08 6.34
N LEU A 55 0.07 6.77 6.53
CA LEU A 55 -1.04 5.97 6.03
C LEU A 55 -1.87 5.44 7.21
N THR A 56 -3.16 5.71 7.19
CA THR A 56 -4.14 5.25 8.17
C THR A 56 -5.18 4.41 7.45
N LEU A 57 -5.51 3.22 7.97
CA LEU A 57 -6.52 2.34 7.37
C LEU A 57 -7.67 2.09 8.34
N GLY A 58 -8.86 2.56 7.99
CA GLY A 58 -10.05 2.43 8.82
C GLY A 58 -9.85 3.02 10.23
N GLY A 59 -10.01 2.19 11.26
CA GLY A 59 -9.81 2.57 12.66
C GLY A 59 -8.36 2.49 13.16
N TYR A 60 -7.41 2.13 12.29
CA TYR A 60 -6.00 1.98 12.67
C TYR A 60 -5.20 3.24 12.32
N PRO A 61 -4.77 4.03 13.33
CA PRO A 61 -4.08 5.29 13.10
C PRO A 61 -2.74 5.12 12.40
N TYR A 62 -2.05 3.98 12.58
CA TYR A 62 -0.71 3.74 12.07
C TYR A 62 -0.65 2.57 11.09
N THR A 63 0.33 2.61 10.18
CA THR A 63 0.62 1.51 9.25
C THR A 63 2.12 1.21 9.29
N GLY A 64 2.45 -0.03 9.59
CA GLY A 64 3.80 -0.51 9.86
C GLY A 64 4.17 -1.75 9.07
N VAL A 65 5.31 -2.35 9.43
CA VAL A 65 5.80 -3.63 8.89
C VAL A 65 6.09 -4.58 10.05
N VAL A 66 5.47 -5.76 10.05
CA VAL A 66 5.71 -6.82 11.04
C VAL A 66 5.96 -8.14 10.32
N LYS A 67 7.14 -8.75 10.53
CA LYS A 67 7.55 -9.99 9.84
C LYS A 67 7.34 -9.89 8.31
N ASP A 68 7.82 -8.79 7.73
CA ASP A 68 7.68 -8.46 6.30
C ASP A 68 6.25 -8.34 5.78
N LYS A 69 5.27 -8.13 6.66
CA LYS A 69 3.86 -7.90 6.30
C LYS A 69 3.45 -6.48 6.63
N VAL A 70 2.78 -5.83 5.69
CA VAL A 70 2.16 -4.53 5.94
C VAL A 70 1.08 -4.74 6.99
N THR A 71 1.14 -3.97 8.07
CA THR A 71 0.27 -4.14 9.24
C THR A 71 -0.35 -2.81 9.61
N ALA A 72 -1.67 -2.73 9.64
CA ALA A 72 -2.40 -1.61 10.24
C ALA A 72 -2.45 -1.80 11.75
N THR A 73 -2.18 -0.77 12.55
CA THR A 73 -2.04 -0.90 14.01
C THR A 73 -2.40 0.37 14.78
N ILE A 74 -2.76 0.20 16.06
CA ILE A 74 -2.97 1.29 17.02
C ILE A 74 -1.68 1.70 17.76
N ASN A 75 -0.60 0.93 17.55
CA ASN A 75 0.68 1.09 18.23
C ASN A 75 1.61 1.98 17.41
N ASP A 76 1.96 3.15 17.93
CA ASP A 76 2.83 4.12 17.25
C ASP A 76 4.28 3.63 17.10
N ASP A 77 4.78 2.81 18.03
CA ASP A 77 6.12 2.22 17.97
C ASP A 77 6.35 1.33 16.74
N LYS A 78 5.27 0.93 16.07
CA LYS A 78 5.30 0.13 14.84
C LYS A 78 5.04 0.95 13.59
N ASN A 79 4.73 2.24 13.70
CA ASN A 79 4.47 3.10 12.56
C ASN A 79 5.74 3.27 11.72
N VAL A 80 5.58 3.28 10.39
CA VAL A 80 6.68 3.62 9.48
C VAL A 80 6.22 4.69 8.51
N LYS A 81 7.18 5.49 8.03
CA LYS A 81 6.93 6.48 6.98
C LYS A 81 6.94 5.78 5.64
N TRP A 82 6.03 6.16 4.75
CA TRP A 82 5.88 5.55 3.43
C TRP A 82 6.28 6.52 2.32
N ILE A 83 6.92 6.02 1.28
CA ILE A 83 7.17 6.75 0.04
C ILE A 83 6.30 6.09 -1.04
N ALA A 84 5.51 6.90 -1.74
CA ALA A 84 4.69 6.46 -2.87
C ALA A 84 5.23 7.10 -4.16
N THR A 85 5.79 6.29 -5.06
CA THR A 85 6.41 6.77 -6.30
C THR A 85 5.55 6.40 -7.50
N TYR A 86 5.06 7.41 -8.22
CA TYR A 86 4.25 7.19 -9.43
C TYR A 86 5.10 6.64 -10.58
N ARG A 87 4.55 5.64 -11.27
CA ARG A 87 5.15 4.94 -12.42
C ARG A 87 4.27 5.24 -13.64
N GLU A 88 4.58 6.32 -14.34
CA GLU A 88 3.77 6.91 -15.42
C GLU A 88 3.34 5.91 -16.48
N PHE A 89 4.23 5.00 -16.88
CA PHE A 89 3.96 4.03 -17.95
C PHE A 89 3.06 2.86 -17.56
N GLN A 90 2.80 2.69 -16.27
CA GLN A 90 1.91 1.65 -15.76
C GLN A 90 0.77 2.22 -14.91
N ASP A 91 0.64 3.56 -14.87
CA ASP A 91 -0.39 4.30 -14.14
C ASP A 91 -0.64 3.78 -12.71
N GLY A 92 0.45 3.57 -11.98
CA GLY A 92 0.42 3.02 -10.63
C GLY A 92 1.56 3.55 -9.78
N TYR A 93 1.46 3.33 -8.48
CA TYR A 93 2.46 3.69 -7.49
C TYR A 93 3.13 2.43 -6.96
N THR A 94 4.45 2.48 -6.83
CA THR A 94 5.16 1.60 -5.89
C THR A 94 5.11 2.26 -4.51
N ILE A 95 4.80 1.50 -3.46
CA ILE A 95 4.73 2.00 -2.08
C ILE A 95 5.83 1.31 -1.27
N GLN A 96 6.74 2.07 -0.67
CA GLN A 96 7.92 1.55 0.03
C GLN A 96 8.09 2.18 1.42
N PRO A 97 8.62 1.46 2.43
CA PRO A 97 9.07 2.09 3.66
C PRO A 97 10.20 3.10 3.35
N ALA A 98 10.16 4.26 3.99
CA ALA A 98 11.15 5.32 3.76
C ALA A 98 12.58 4.90 4.13
N ASP A 99 12.74 3.97 5.08
CA ASP A 99 14.01 3.40 5.53
C ASP A 99 14.50 2.21 4.67
N LYS A 100 13.67 1.69 3.76
CA LYS A 100 13.97 0.54 2.90
C LYS A 100 13.61 0.81 1.43
N PRO A 101 14.37 1.68 0.73
CA PRO A 101 14.03 2.17 -0.61
C PRO A 101 14.11 1.12 -1.74
N SER A 102 14.57 -0.09 -1.45
CA SER A 102 14.58 -1.20 -2.41
C SER A 102 13.44 -2.18 -2.20
N SER A 103 12.63 -2.01 -1.15
CA SER A 103 11.56 -2.95 -0.77
C SER A 103 10.22 -2.24 -0.75
N GLY A 104 9.19 -2.86 -1.32
CA GLY A 104 7.88 -2.26 -1.45
C GLY A 104 6.74 -3.24 -1.24
N TRP A 105 5.54 -2.69 -1.13
CA TRP A 105 4.30 -3.44 -1.08
C TRP A 105 4.23 -4.40 -2.25
N THR A 106 3.95 -5.66 -1.97
CA THR A 106 3.83 -6.74 -2.94
C THR A 106 2.67 -7.62 -2.55
N VAL A 107 1.82 -7.96 -3.51
CA VAL A 107 0.70 -8.89 -3.34
C VAL A 107 0.97 -10.12 -4.19
N HIS A 108 0.88 -11.29 -3.58
CA HIS A 108 0.92 -12.55 -4.33
C HIS A 108 -0.50 -12.94 -4.74
N SER A 109 -0.72 -13.24 -6.02
CA SER A 109 -2.02 -13.66 -6.56
C SER A 109 -2.49 -15.02 -6.04
N ASP A 110 -1.57 -15.81 -5.48
CA ASP A 110 -1.74 -17.26 -5.32
C ASP A 110 -2.12 -17.66 -3.89
N SER A 111 -2.70 -16.75 -3.10
CA SER A 111 -3.12 -17.12 -1.74
C SER A 111 -4.30 -18.10 -1.78
N GLU A 112 -4.10 -19.31 -1.25
CA GLU A 112 -5.12 -20.37 -1.15
C GLU A 112 -6.39 -19.90 -0.42
N ASP A 113 -6.27 -18.90 0.48
CA ASP A 113 -7.36 -18.35 1.28
C ASP A 113 -8.21 -17.26 0.57
N GLY A 114 -7.95 -16.98 -0.72
CA GLY A 114 -8.70 -16.02 -1.53
C GLY A 114 -8.52 -14.53 -1.17
N SER A 115 -7.78 -14.24 -0.10
CA SER A 115 -7.54 -12.89 0.46
C SER A 115 -6.04 -12.66 0.68
N PRO A 116 -5.26 -12.40 -0.38
CA PRO A 116 -3.81 -12.32 -0.29
C PRO A 116 -3.35 -11.15 0.57
N GLN A 117 -2.35 -11.40 1.41
CA GLN A 117 -1.75 -10.40 2.28
C GLN A 117 -0.80 -9.49 1.50
N VAL A 118 -0.68 -8.23 1.94
CA VAL A 118 0.30 -7.28 1.41
C VAL A 118 1.60 -7.45 2.17
N GLU A 119 2.65 -7.84 1.46
CA GLU A 119 3.99 -8.08 2.01
C GLU A 119 4.96 -6.97 1.59
N ILE A 120 6.10 -6.91 2.27
CA ILE A 120 7.26 -6.11 1.88
C ILE A 120 8.27 -7.04 1.20
N LYS A 121 8.50 -6.84 -0.10
CA LYS A 121 9.50 -7.56 -0.89
C LYS A 121 10.35 -6.59 -1.68
N THR A 122 11.51 -7.04 -2.14
CA THR A 122 12.33 -6.29 -3.08
C THR A 122 11.51 -5.88 -4.31
N ILE A 123 11.57 -4.60 -4.68
CA ILE A 123 10.95 -4.10 -5.91
C ILE A 123 11.68 -4.70 -7.11
N ILE A 124 10.92 -5.34 -8.00
CA ILE A 124 11.43 -5.96 -9.21
C ILE A 124 11.15 -5.03 -10.38
N GLU A 125 12.23 -4.57 -11.00
CA GLU A 125 12.25 -3.72 -12.18
C GLU A 125 12.83 -4.49 -13.37
N PHE A 126 12.06 -4.61 -14.44
CA PHE A 126 12.53 -5.18 -15.70
C PHE A 126 13.31 -4.15 -16.49
N LYS A 127 14.50 -4.53 -16.94
CA LYS A 127 15.34 -3.75 -17.86
C LYS A 127 14.57 -3.53 -19.17
N SER A 128 13.92 -2.39 -19.28
CA SER A 128 13.12 -1.94 -20.42
C SER A 128 13.16 -0.42 -20.50
N LEU A 129 12.84 0.13 -21.66
CA LEU A 129 12.76 1.58 -21.88
C LEU A 129 11.34 1.91 -22.36
N PRO A 130 10.48 2.44 -21.48
CA PRO A 130 10.72 2.80 -20.08
C PRO A 130 10.78 1.58 -19.12
N PRO A 131 11.31 1.73 -17.90
CA PRO A 131 11.31 0.67 -16.91
C PRO A 131 9.90 0.16 -16.60
N LYS A 132 9.79 -1.16 -16.42
CA LYS A 132 8.55 -1.82 -16.03
C LYS A 132 8.71 -2.50 -14.69
N TYR A 133 7.67 -2.43 -13.87
CA TYR A 133 7.57 -3.04 -12.56
C TYR A 133 6.57 -4.20 -12.60
N LEU A 134 6.70 -5.14 -11.66
CA LEU A 134 5.68 -6.17 -11.49
C LEU A 134 4.33 -5.56 -11.13
N THR A 135 3.27 -6.03 -11.78
CA THR A 135 1.89 -5.62 -11.50
C THR A 135 1.50 -5.86 -10.03
N SER A 136 2.01 -6.94 -9.42
CA SER A 136 1.86 -7.25 -7.99
C SER A 136 2.46 -6.21 -7.05
N GLN A 137 3.27 -5.29 -7.54
CA GLN A 137 3.97 -4.25 -6.79
C GLN A 137 3.45 -2.84 -7.12
N LEU A 138 2.38 -2.75 -7.91
CA LEU A 138 1.75 -1.50 -8.32
C LEU A 138 0.38 -1.35 -7.70
N PHE A 139 0.10 -0.13 -7.25
CA PHE A 139 -1.14 0.24 -6.58
C PHE A 139 -1.66 1.57 -7.11
N ARG A 140 -2.98 1.77 -7.12
CA ARG A 140 -3.61 3.06 -7.44
C ARG A 140 -4.29 3.64 -6.22
N PHE A 141 -4.15 4.95 -6.02
CA PHE A 141 -4.89 5.71 -5.03
C PHE A 141 -6.16 6.25 -5.70
N VAL A 142 -7.32 5.68 -5.37
CA VAL A 142 -8.62 6.09 -5.90
C VAL A 142 -9.29 6.99 -4.86
N PRO A 143 -9.50 8.30 -5.13
CA PRO A 143 -10.12 9.20 -4.17
C PRO A 143 -11.51 8.70 -3.75
N VAL A 144 -11.81 8.77 -2.46
CA VAL A 144 -13.17 8.58 -1.93
C VAL A 144 -13.79 9.97 -1.84
N LEU A 145 -14.84 10.21 -2.62
CA LEU A 145 -15.64 11.43 -2.49
C LEU A 145 -16.42 11.33 -1.17
N GLU A 146 -16.16 12.26 -0.26
CA GLU A 146 -17.01 12.50 0.93
C GLU A 146 -18.22 13.36 0.56
#